data_AF-A0A942R409-F1
#
_entry.id   AF-A0A942R409-F1
#
_cell.length_a   1.000
_cell.length_b   1.000
_cell.length_c   1.000
_cell.angle_alpha   90.00
_cell.angle_beta   90.00
_cell.angle_gamma   90.00
#
_symmetry.space_group_name_H-M   'P 1'
#
loop_
_entity.id
_entity.type
_entity.pdbx_description
1 polymer ?
#
loop_
_entity_poly.entity_id
_entity_poly.type
_entity_poly.pdbx_seq_one_letter_code
_entity_poly.pdbx_strand_id
1 'polypeptide(L)'
;MNIPEDPFVRELLPEFVDTWIDDLKSQYMKLIDERKSEELYRMAHTLKGSCYQFGMNEAGDLGIQIMGYAKEKNWEKAAEMEQVLISHFEKLREYLIVNNLYVQ
;
A
#
# COMPACT_ATOMS: atom_id res chain seq x y z
N MET A 1 12.82 -7.50 4.37
CA MET A 1 12.53 -6.13 3.91
C MET A 1 13.84 -5.40 3.71
N ASN A 2 14.01 -4.74 2.56
CA ASN A 2 15.16 -3.87 2.29
C ASN A 2 14.71 -2.42 2.48
N ILE A 3 14.79 -1.91 3.71
CA ILE A 3 14.45 -0.51 3.98
C ILE A 3 15.61 0.38 3.50
N PRO A 4 15.35 1.47 2.77
CA PRO A 4 16.38 2.42 2.35
C PRO A 4 17.24 2.91 3.52
N GLU A 5 18.55 3.05 3.29
CA GLU A 5 19.48 3.61 4.28
C GLU A 5 19.50 5.14 4.29
N ASP A 6 18.92 5.76 3.26
CA ASP A 6 18.80 7.20 3.15
C ASP A 6 18.03 7.78 4.36
N PRO A 7 18.65 8.69 5.14
CA PRO A 7 18.03 9.25 6.34
C PRO A 7 16.73 10.02 6.06
N PHE A 8 16.64 10.74 4.94
CA PHE A 8 15.43 11.48 4.58
C PHE A 8 14.30 10.53 4.24
N VAL A 9 14.59 9.45 3.51
CA VAL A 9 13.58 8.41 3.24
C VAL A 9 13.09 7.79 4.54
N ARG A 10 14.00 7.50 5.49
CA ARG A 10 13.64 6.93 6.79
C ARG A 10 12.77 7.85 7.64
N GLU A 11 13.01 9.16 7.60
CA GLU A 11 12.19 10.15 8.31
C GLU A 11 10.75 10.18 7.81
N LEU A 12 10.54 9.96 6.50
CA LEU A 12 9.22 9.97 5.86
C LEU A 12 8.47 8.64 5.96
N LEU A 13 9.15 7.54 6.31
CA LEU A 13 8.56 6.20 6.35
C LEU A 13 7.34 6.07 7.28
N PRO A 14 7.35 6.61 8.51
CA PRO A 14 6.21 6.49 9.43
C PRO A 14 4.93 7.09 8.83
N GLU A 15 5.00 8.35 8.38
CA GLU A 15 3.87 9.05 7.76
C GLU A 15 3.41 8.34 6.48
N PHE A 16 4.35 7.88 5.66
CA PHE A 16 4.04 7.11 4.45
C PHE A 16 3.23 5.85 4.75
N VAL A 17 3.64 5.08 5.77
CA VAL A 17 2.98 3.83 6.16
C VAL A 17 1.59 4.11 6.74
N ASP A 18 1.47 5.07 7.65
CA ASP A 18 0.19 5.41 8.27
C ASP A 18 -0.80 5.94 7.22
N THR A 19 -0.34 6.80 6.30
CA THR A 19 -1.16 7.31 5.19
C THR A 19 -1.73 6.17 4.35
N TRP A 20 -0.92 5.17 3.99
CA TRP A 20 -1.41 4.03 3.22
C TRP A 20 -2.39 3.16 4.00
N ILE A 21 -2.17 2.95 5.30
CA ILE A 21 -3.12 2.20 6.14
C ILE A 21 -4.47 2.92 6.15
N ASP A 22 -4.48 4.24 6.33
CA ASP A 22 -5.70 5.04 6.39
C ASP A 22 -6.41 5.11 5.04
N ASP A 23 -5.70 5.33 3.95
CA ASP A 23 -6.27 5.34 2.59
C ASP A 23 -6.88 3.99 2.23
N LEU A 24 -6.21 2.88 2.57
CA LEU A 24 -6.73 1.54 2.32
C LEU A 24 -8.02 1.29 3.13
N LYS A 25 -8.00 1.58 4.43
CA LYS A 25 -9.16 1.37 5.31
C LYS A 25 -10.35 2.27 4.98
N SER A 26 -10.11 3.46 4.39
CA SER A 26 -11.16 4.44 4.13
C SER A 26 -11.72 4.41 2.70
N GLN A 27 -10.91 4.04 1.71
CA GLN A 27 -11.28 4.18 0.30
C GLN A 27 -11.32 2.87 -0.47
N TYR A 28 -10.47 1.89 -0.16
CA TYR A 28 -10.24 0.74 -1.04
C TYR A 28 -11.51 -0.08 -1.30
N MET A 29 -12.19 -0.55 -0.24
CA MET A 29 -13.43 -1.30 -0.40
C MET A 29 -14.57 -0.48 -0.99
N LYS A 30 -14.63 0.83 -0.71
CA LYS A 30 -15.62 1.71 -1.34
C LYS A 30 -15.48 1.72 -2.86
N LEU A 31 -14.24 1.77 -3.37
CA LEU A 31 -14.00 1.72 -4.82
C LEU A 31 -14.45 0.39 -5.44
N ILE A 32 -14.30 -0.71 -4.70
CA ILE A 32 -14.74 -2.05 -5.12
C ILE A 32 -16.28 -2.14 -5.11
N ASP A 33 -16.92 -1.74 -4.02
CA ASP A 33 -18.38 -1.80 -3.85
C ASP A 33 -19.11 -0.93 -4.87
N GLU A 34 -18.57 0.26 -5.15
CA GLU A 34 -19.07 1.18 -6.17
C GLU A 34 -18.64 0.82 -7.60
N ARG A 35 -17.88 -0.27 -7.78
CA ARG A 35 -17.35 -0.77 -9.07
C ARG A 35 -16.58 0.28 -9.88
N LYS A 36 -15.76 1.07 -9.18
CA LYS A 36 -14.96 2.18 -9.70
C LYS A 36 -13.60 1.68 -10.23
N SER A 37 -13.62 1.01 -11.38
CA SER A 37 -12.42 0.30 -11.90
C SER A 37 -11.27 1.25 -12.21
N GLU A 38 -11.55 2.41 -12.78
CA GLU A 38 -10.52 3.39 -13.14
C GLU A 38 -9.89 4.03 -11.90
N GLU A 39 -10.70 4.33 -10.88
CA GLU A 39 -10.25 4.85 -9.60
C GLU A 39 -9.39 3.82 -8.85
N LEU A 40 -9.85 2.56 -8.81
CA LEU A 40 -9.09 1.46 -8.20
C LEU A 40 -7.73 1.27 -8.91
N TYR A 41 -7.73 1.32 -10.24
CA TYR A 41 -6.50 1.25 -11.02
C TYR A 41 -5.54 2.41 -10.69
N ARG A 42 -6.06 3.64 -10.58
CA ARG A 42 -5.25 4.82 -10.23
C ARG A 42 -4.68 4.71 -8.81
N MET A 43 -5.47 4.28 -7.84
CA MET A 43 -5.00 4.04 -6.47
C MET A 43 -3.87 3.01 -6.45
N ALA A 44 -4.07 1.87 -7.12
CA ALA A 44 -3.06 0.81 -7.22
C ALA A 44 -1.79 1.26 -7.97
N HIS A 45 -1.93 2.15 -8.96
CA HIS A 45 -0.79 2.74 -9.66
C HIS A 45 0.04 3.64 -8.75
N THR A 46 -0.61 4.48 -7.94
CA THR A 46 0.05 5.32 -6.93
C THR A 46 0.71 4.49 -5.84
N LEU A 47 0.03 3.43 -5.37
CA LEU A 47 0.59 2.45 -4.43
C LEU A 47 1.88 1.84 -4.97
N LYS A 48 1.83 1.30 -6.20
CA LYS A 48 3.00 0.72 -6.86
C LYS A 48 4.15 1.71 -6.94
N GLY A 49 3.90 2.91 -7.49
CA GLY A 49 4.94 3.91 -7.71
C GLY A 49 5.61 4.33 -6.41
N SER A 50 4.81 4.64 -5.40
CA SER A 50 5.32 5.11 -4.12
C SER A 50 6.03 3.99 -3.33
N CYS A 51 5.50 2.76 -3.31
CA CYS A 51 6.18 1.64 -2.66
C CYS A 51 7.57 1.36 -3.26
N TYR A 52 7.72 1.42 -4.59
CA TYR A 52 9.04 1.27 -5.21
C TYR A 52 10.00 2.42 -4.88
N GLN A 53 9.51 3.66 -4.76
CA GLN A 53 10.34 4.79 -4.34
C GLN A 53 10.90 4.60 -2.93
N PHE A 54 10.12 3.98 -2.03
CA PHE A 54 10.53 3.67 -0.65
C PHE A 54 11.20 2.29 -0.49
N GLY A 55 11.53 1.59 -1.58
CA GLY A 55 12.19 0.28 -1.53
C GLY A 55 11.29 -0.88 -1.07
N MET A 56 9.98 -0.66 -0.98
CA MET A 56 8.96 -1.63 -0.56
C MET A 56 8.47 -2.47 -1.74
N ASN A 57 9.38 -3.21 -2.37
CA ASN A 57 9.10 -3.89 -3.64
C ASN A 57 7.93 -4.88 -3.53
N GLU A 58 7.81 -5.61 -2.43
CA GLU A 58 6.71 -6.56 -2.20
C GLU A 58 5.34 -5.86 -2.24
N ALA A 59 5.17 -4.73 -1.55
CA ALA A 59 3.96 -3.92 -1.62
C ALA A 59 3.74 -3.33 -3.02
N GLY A 60 4.82 -2.93 -3.70
CA GLY A 60 4.79 -2.46 -5.08
C GLY A 60 4.22 -3.52 -6.03
N ASP A 61 4.65 -4.77 -5.89
CA ASP A 61 4.19 -5.90 -6.70
C ASP A 61 2.71 -6.24 -6.44
N LEU A 62 2.23 -6.07 -5.20
CA LEU A 62 0.79 -6.18 -4.90
C LEU A 62 -0.02 -5.10 -5.63
N GLY A 63 0.51 -3.87 -5.73
CA GLY A 63 -0.07 -2.80 -6.53
C GLY A 63 -0.23 -3.21 -8.01
N ILE A 64 0.74 -3.91 -8.59
CA ILE A 64 0.64 -4.43 -9.97
C ILE A 64 -0.50 -5.46 -10.11
N GLN A 65 -0.65 -6.36 -9.14
CA GLN A 65 -1.73 -7.35 -9.16
C GLN A 65 -3.11 -6.69 -9.12
N ILE A 66 -3.29 -5.70 -8.25
CA ILE A 66 -4.55 -4.95 -8.14
C ILE A 66 -4.85 -4.16 -9.40
N MET A 67 -3.83 -3.56 -10.04
CA MET A 67 -3.99 -2.93 -11.35
C MET A 67 -4.53 -3.93 -12.40
N GLY A 68 -4.09 -5.19 -12.35
CA GLY A 68 -4.61 -6.28 -13.17
C GLY A 68 -6.09 -6.56 -12.88
N TYR A 69 -6.43 -6.79 -11.61
CA TYR A 69 -7.82 -7.04 -11.19
C TYR A 69 -8.76 -5.87 -11.53
N ALA A 70 -8.30 -4.63 -11.40
CA ALA A 70 -9.06 -3.45 -11.77
C ALA A 70 -9.36 -3.40 -13.28
N LYS A 71 -8.36 -3.69 -14.12
CA LYS A 71 -8.52 -3.78 -15.60
C LYS A 71 -9.50 -4.87 -16.01
N GLU A 72 -9.41 -6.03 -15.36
CA GLU A 72 -10.28 -7.19 -15.61
C GLU A 72 -11.66 -7.05 -14.96
N LYS A 73 -11.85 -6.02 -14.11
CA LYS A 73 -13.04 -5.85 -13.25
C LYS A 73 -13.31 -7.09 -12.40
N ASN A 74 -12.24 -7.74 -11.94
CA ASN A 74 -12.28 -8.89 -11.06
C ASN A 74 -12.43 -8.42 -9.60
N TRP A 75 -13.66 -8.04 -9.23
CA TRP A 75 -13.96 -7.47 -7.92
C TRP A 75 -13.73 -8.44 -6.75
N GLU A 76 -13.95 -9.73 -6.98
CA GLU A 76 -13.71 -10.77 -5.98
C GLU A 76 -12.23 -10.82 -5.61
N LYS A 77 -11.35 -10.93 -6.63
CA LYS A 77 -9.90 -10.92 -6.39
C LYS A 77 -9.39 -9.59 -5.88
N ALA A 78 -9.93 -8.47 -6.36
CA ALA A 78 -9.58 -7.16 -5.83
C ALA A 78 -9.93 -7.02 -4.34
N ALA A 79 -11.06 -7.56 -3.89
CA ALA A 79 -11.50 -7.51 -2.49
C ALA A 79 -10.61 -8.35 -1.57
N GLU A 80 -10.17 -9.53 -2.03
CA GLU A 80 -9.22 -10.37 -1.28
C GLU A 80 -7.91 -9.62 -0.93
N MET A 81 -7.52 -8.63 -1.73
CA MET A 81 -6.25 -7.91 -1.56
C MET A 81 -6.27 -6.86 -0.44
N GLU A 82 -7.43 -6.41 0.05
CA GLU A 82 -7.49 -5.35 1.06
C GLU A 82 -6.73 -5.76 2.32
N GLN A 83 -7.10 -6.90 2.89
CA GLN A 83 -6.46 -7.41 4.11
C GLN A 83 -5.00 -7.80 3.89
N VAL A 84 -4.65 -8.25 2.68
CA VAL A 84 -3.26 -8.55 2.32
C VAL A 84 -2.41 -7.28 2.39
N LEU A 85 -2.89 -6.18 1.82
CA LEU A 85 -2.20 -4.88 1.84
C LEU A 85 -2.13 -4.30 3.26
N ILE A 86 -3.26 -4.23 3.97
CA ILE A 86 -3.30 -3.68 5.34
C ILE A 86 -2.33 -4.48 6.23
N SER A 87 -2.37 -5.81 6.19
CA SER A 87 -1.46 -6.65 6.96
C SER A 87 0.01 -6.41 6.61
N HIS A 88 0.31 -6.10 5.35
CA HIS A 88 1.68 -5.80 4.92
C HIS A 88 2.17 -4.47 5.53
N PHE A 89 1.35 -3.41 5.43
CA PHE A 89 1.69 -2.11 6.01
C PHE A 89 1.71 -2.12 7.54
N GLU A 90 0.82 -2.85 8.20
CA GLU A 90 0.82 -2.97 9.67
C GLU A 90 2.08 -3.68 10.17
N LYS A 91 2.56 -4.73 9.48
CA LYS A 91 3.85 -5.37 9.80
C LYS A 91 5.02 -4.43 9.62
N LEU A 92 4.98 -3.61 8.57
CA LEU A 92 6.02 -2.60 8.35
C LEU A 92 5.99 -1.53 9.44
N ARG A 93 4.82 -1.06 9.83
CA ARG A 93 4.64 -0.13 10.95
C ARG A 93 5.22 -0.69 12.25
N GLU A 94 4.91 -1.95 12.57
CA GLU A 94 5.46 -2.65 13.72
C GLU A 94 7.00 -2.74 13.64
N TYR A 95 7.55 -3.08 12.47
CA TYR A 95 8.99 -3.09 12.25
C TYR A 95 9.63 -1.72 12.53
N LEU A 96 9.03 -0.62 12.05
CA LEU A 96 9.54 0.72 12.28
C LEU A 96 9.55 1.07 13.78
N ILE A 97 8.49 0.70 14.51
CA ILE A 97 8.37 0.92 15.95
C ILE A 97 9.45 0.15 16.72
N VAL A 98 9.59 -1.16 16.46
CA VAL A 98 10.55 -2.03 17.15
C VAL A 98 12.00 -1.58 16.94
N ASN A 99 12.30 -0.98 15.78
CA ASN A 99 13.65 -0.51 15.44
C ASN A 99 13.90 0.97 15.79
N ASN A 100 12.99 1.64 16.51
CA ASN A 100 13.05 3.07 16.83
C ASN A 100 13.18 3.97 15.57
N LEU A 101 12.58 3.54 14.47
CA LEU A 101 12.48 4.29 13.21
C LEU A 101 11.11 4.97 13.05
N TYR A 102 10.26 4.86 14.06
CA TYR A 102 8.94 5.48 14.10
C TYR A 102 8.99 6.67 15.04
N VAL A 103 9.26 7.85 14.49
CA VAL A 103 9.24 9.12 15.21
C VAL A 103 7.94 9.82 14.86
N GLN A 104 7.10 10.08 15.88
CA GLN A 104 5.86 10.86 15.75
C GLN A 104 6.16 12.36 15.86
#